data_AF-A0A022RKW5-F1
#
_entry.id   AF-A0A022RKW5-F1
#
_cell.length_a   1.000
_cell.length_b   1.000
_cell.length_c   1.000
_cell.angle_alpha   90.00
_cell.angle_beta   90.00
_cell.angle_gamma   90.00
#
_symmetry.space_group_name_H-M   'P 1'
#
loop_
_entity.id
_entity.type
_entity.pdbx_description
1 polymer ?
#
loop_
_entity_poly.entity_id
_entity_poly.type
_entity_poly.pdbx_seq_one_letter_code
_entity_poly.pdbx_strand_id
1 'polypeptide(L)'
;MENINNKELTICKKKTMGRRKIEIKKIEKKSSLQVTFSKRRTGLFRKASEISVLCGAEIAILVQSPANKIYSYGHPSVETLLHRYQTGGGGGGGAALNIIPYMEDGRDKYDEAVRKLEIVKRSVKQESSISSTRFWWDEPMEGHGTLRT
;
A
#
# COMPACT_ATOMS: atom_id res chain seq x y z
N MET A 1 54.29 23.77 -28.26
CA MET A 1 54.32 22.42 -27.65
C MET A 1 52.98 22.23 -26.97
N GLU A 2 52.04 21.55 -27.63
CA GLU A 2 50.68 21.36 -27.14
C GLU A 2 50.63 20.35 -25.99
N ASN A 3 49.88 20.71 -24.95
CA ASN A 3 49.76 19.97 -23.71
C ASN A 3 48.61 18.95 -23.83
N ILE A 4 48.94 17.71 -24.18
CA ILE A 4 48.00 16.60 -24.30
C ILE A 4 48.07 15.74 -23.05
N ASN A 5 47.33 16.10 -21.98
CA ASN A 5 46.67 15.09 -21.15
C ASN A 5 45.74 15.75 -20.14
N ASN A 6 44.45 15.82 -20.47
CA ASN A 6 43.34 15.86 -19.51
C ASN A 6 42.06 15.56 -20.28
N LYS A 7 42.00 14.37 -20.92
CA LYS A 7 40.72 13.83 -21.38
C LYS A 7 40.11 13.09 -20.20
N GLU A 8 39.30 13.85 -19.48
CA GLU A 8 38.40 13.41 -18.42
C GLU A 8 37.60 12.19 -18.93
N LEU A 9 37.88 11.02 -18.35
CA LEU A 9 37.11 9.80 -18.58
C LEU A 9 35.72 10.02 -17.98
N THR A 10 34.76 10.45 -18.80
CA THR A 10 33.34 10.45 -18.44
C THR A 10 32.88 9.02 -18.18
N ILE A 11 32.93 8.61 -16.90
CA ILE A 11 32.38 7.34 -16.43
C ILE A 11 30.87 7.41 -16.57
N CYS A 12 30.30 6.59 -17.47
CA CYS A 12 28.85 6.39 -17.59
C CYS A 12 28.29 5.80 -16.29
N LYS A 13 27.88 6.66 -15.35
CA LYS A 13 27.24 6.25 -14.09
C LYS A 13 25.92 5.54 -14.38
N LYS A 14 25.79 4.28 -13.95
CA LYS A 14 24.54 3.52 -14.03
C LYS A 14 23.43 4.24 -13.25
N LYS A 15 22.26 4.42 -13.88
CA LYS A 15 21.11 5.12 -13.29
C LYS A 15 20.54 4.42 -12.04
N THR A 16 20.68 3.09 -11.92
CA THR A 16 20.22 2.34 -10.75
C THR A 16 21.22 1.26 -10.34
N MET A 17 21.18 0.89 -9.07
CA MET A 17 22.03 -0.16 -8.49
C MET A 17 21.49 -1.59 -8.71
N GLY A 18 20.38 -1.75 -9.44
CA GLY A 18 19.75 -3.06 -9.68
C GLY A 18 19.24 -3.77 -8.42
N ARG A 19 18.96 -5.07 -8.55
CA ARG A 19 18.57 -5.94 -7.43
C ARG A 19 19.80 -6.22 -6.57
N ARG A 20 19.75 -5.82 -5.30
CA ARG A 20 20.82 -6.08 -4.32
C ARG A 20 20.40 -7.15 -3.31
N LYS A 21 21.38 -7.93 -2.84
CA LYS A 21 21.20 -8.88 -1.74
C LYS A 21 20.87 -8.12 -0.47
N ILE A 22 19.91 -8.62 0.30
CA ILE A 22 19.55 -8.12 1.63
C ILE A 22 19.50 -9.30 2.59
N GLU A 23 19.80 -9.03 3.86
CA GLU A 23 19.72 -10.05 4.92
C GLU A 23 18.26 -10.48 5.16
N ILE A 24 18.06 -11.74 5.56
CA ILE A 24 16.74 -12.26 5.96
C ILE A 24 16.50 -11.92 7.43
N LYS A 25 16.24 -10.64 7.68
CA LYS A 25 15.87 -10.08 8.98
C LYS A 25 14.78 -9.03 8.81
N LYS A 26 14.19 -8.56 9.91
CA LYS A 26 13.20 -7.47 9.87
C LYS A 26 13.82 -6.22 9.25
N ILE A 27 13.15 -5.65 8.24
CA ILE A 27 13.61 -4.40 7.61
C ILE A 27 13.24 -3.23 8.51
N GLU A 28 14.22 -2.48 9.00
CA GLU A 28 13.98 -1.39 9.94
C GLU A 28 13.40 -0.15 9.24
N LYS A 29 13.90 0.18 8.04
CA LYS A 29 13.45 1.34 7.28
C LYS A 29 12.02 1.13 6.76
N LYS A 30 11.05 1.90 7.30
CA LYS A 30 9.62 1.80 6.97
C LYS A 30 9.30 1.85 5.48
N SER A 31 9.90 2.75 4.71
CA SER A 31 9.65 2.85 3.27
C SER A 31 10.15 1.61 2.50
N SER A 32 11.37 1.16 2.80
CA SER A 32 11.91 -0.09 2.23
C SER A 32 11.06 -1.30 2.63
N LEU A 33 10.56 -1.33 3.87
CA LEU A 33 9.70 -2.39 4.36
C LEU A 33 8.37 -2.41 3.61
N GLN A 34 7.70 -1.27 3.43
CA GLN A 34 6.43 -1.17 2.71
C GLN A 34 6.56 -1.58 1.23
N VAL A 35 7.62 -1.12 0.56
CA VAL A 35 7.92 -1.50 -0.83
C VAL A 35 8.22 -3.00 -0.92
N THR A 36 9.03 -3.53 0.00
CA THR A 36 9.39 -4.94 0.02
C THR A 36 8.18 -5.82 0.30
N PHE A 37 7.35 -5.46 1.26
CA PHE A 37 6.08 -6.13 1.56
C PHE A 37 5.22 -6.23 0.30
N SER A 38 4.99 -5.09 -0.37
CA SER A 38 4.14 -5.03 -1.56
C SER A 38 4.67 -5.92 -2.68
N LYS A 39 5.97 -5.85 -2.97
CA LYS A 39 6.61 -6.66 -4.01
C LYS A 39 6.64 -8.15 -3.67
N ARG A 40 7.03 -8.50 -2.45
CA ARG A 40 7.12 -9.91 -2.01
C ARG A 40 5.76 -10.57 -1.91
N ARG A 41 4.75 -9.88 -1.37
CA ARG A 41 3.37 -10.38 -1.31
C ARG A 41 2.86 -10.69 -2.72
N THR A 42 3.02 -9.77 -3.67
CA THR A 42 2.60 -10.02 -5.06
C THR A 42 3.37 -11.18 -5.68
N GLY A 43 4.69 -11.25 -5.48
CA GLY A 43 5.50 -12.38 -5.97
C GLY A 43 5.09 -13.72 -5.36
N LEU A 44 4.78 -13.74 -4.06
CA LEU A 44 4.29 -14.91 -3.34
C LEU A 44 2.96 -15.41 -3.91
N PHE A 45 2.00 -14.50 -4.12
CA PHE A 45 0.69 -14.85 -4.67
C PHE A 45 0.79 -15.41 -6.08
N ARG A 46 1.65 -14.83 -6.93
CA ARG A 46 1.90 -15.39 -8.28
C ARG A 46 2.50 -16.78 -8.23
N LYS A 47 3.44 -17.03 -7.32
CA LYS A 47 4.03 -18.37 -7.16
C LYS A 47 3.02 -19.38 -6.62
N ALA A 48 2.19 -18.98 -5.67
CA ALA A 48 1.10 -19.81 -5.18
C ALA A 48 0.10 -20.16 -6.31
N SER A 49 -0.24 -19.21 -7.18
CA SER A 49 -1.10 -19.49 -8.33
C SER A 49 -0.47 -20.45 -9.32
N GLU A 50 0.81 -20.28 -9.63
CA GLU A 50 1.53 -21.21 -10.51
C GLU A 50 1.51 -22.63 -9.93
N ILE A 51 1.83 -22.79 -8.63
CA ILE A 51 1.84 -24.10 -7.97
C ILE A 51 0.43 -24.72 -7.94
N SER A 52 -0.59 -23.93 -7.61
CA SER A 52 -1.98 -24.42 -7.55
C SER A 52 -2.45 -24.98 -8.91
N VAL A 53 -2.11 -24.30 -10.01
CA VAL A 53 -2.48 -24.72 -11.36
C VAL A 53 -1.65 -25.91 -11.83
N LEU A 54 -0.33 -25.90 -11.59
CA LEU A 54 0.57 -26.94 -12.07
C LEU A 54 0.37 -28.28 -11.33
N CYS A 55 0.11 -28.22 -10.03
CA CYS A 55 0.02 -29.40 -9.20
C CYS A 55 -1.42 -29.76 -8.80
N GLY A 56 -2.42 -28.96 -9.19
CA GLY A 56 -3.78 -29.10 -8.66
C GLY A 56 -3.83 -28.92 -7.14
N ALA A 57 -2.88 -28.17 -6.58
CA ALA A 57 -2.70 -28.06 -5.14
C ALA A 57 -3.69 -27.07 -4.52
N GLU A 58 -4.32 -27.49 -3.43
CA GLU A 58 -5.16 -26.63 -2.62
C GLU A 58 -4.30 -25.77 -1.68
N ILE A 59 -4.37 -24.44 -1.83
CA ILE A 59 -3.47 -23.50 -1.14
C ILE A 59 -4.27 -22.32 -0.61
N ALA A 60 -4.06 -21.95 0.66
CA ALA A 60 -4.52 -20.69 1.26
C ALA A 60 -3.33 -19.93 1.86
N ILE A 61 -3.25 -18.63 1.57
CA ILE A 61 -2.23 -17.72 2.10
C ILE A 61 -2.91 -16.50 2.70
N LEU A 62 -2.59 -16.19 3.95
CA LEU A 62 -3.03 -14.99 4.66
C LEU A 62 -1.81 -14.18 5.08
N VAL A 63 -1.80 -12.89 4.74
CA VAL A 63 -0.69 -11.98 5.04
C VAL A 63 -1.20 -10.68 5.64
N GLN A 64 -0.79 -10.38 6.87
CA GLN A 64 -1.02 -9.09 7.51
C GLN A 64 0.10 -8.11 7.15
N SER A 65 -0.29 -6.92 6.70
CA SER A 65 0.65 -5.82 6.51
C SER A 65 0.97 -5.12 7.84
N PRO A 66 2.10 -4.40 7.92
CA PRO A 66 2.41 -3.55 9.08
C PRO A 66 1.37 -2.46 9.36
N ALA A 67 0.52 -2.14 8.37
CA ALA A 67 -0.60 -1.22 8.51
C ALA A 67 -1.89 -1.92 8.95
N ASN A 68 -1.79 -3.15 9.51
CA ASN A 68 -2.89 -4.00 9.96
C ASN A 68 -3.94 -4.34 8.89
N LYS A 69 -3.61 -4.17 7.61
CA LYS A 69 -4.45 -4.64 6.50
C LYS A 69 -4.11 -6.09 6.14
N ILE A 70 -5.13 -6.94 6.07
CA ILE A 70 -5.01 -8.35 5.68
C ILE A 70 -5.12 -8.47 4.15
N TYR A 71 -4.32 -9.37 3.59
CA TYR A 71 -4.36 -9.77 2.19
C TYR A 71 -4.42 -11.28 2.11
N SER A 72 -5.20 -11.80 1.18
CA SER A 72 -5.41 -13.24 1.03
C SER A 72 -5.25 -13.69 -0.42
N TYR A 73 -4.81 -14.92 -0.59
CA TYR A 73 -4.86 -15.68 -1.83
C TYR A 73 -5.32 -17.10 -1.50
N GLY A 74 -6.20 -17.67 -2.31
CA GLY A 74 -6.63 -19.05 -2.11
C GLY A 74 -7.10 -19.71 -3.40
N HIS A 75 -6.86 -21.00 -3.51
CA HIS A 75 -7.37 -21.86 -4.56
C HIS A 75 -7.82 -23.20 -3.95
N PRO A 76 -9.10 -23.60 -4.12
CA PRO A 76 -10.15 -22.98 -4.94
C PRO A 76 -10.74 -21.69 -4.33
N SER A 77 -10.83 -21.59 -3.00
CA SER A 77 -11.23 -20.38 -2.28
C SER A 77 -10.62 -20.42 -0.88
N VAL A 78 -10.24 -19.24 -0.35
CA VAL A 78 -9.71 -19.11 1.02
C VAL A 78 -10.74 -19.56 2.06
N GLU A 79 -12.00 -19.21 1.85
CA GLU A 79 -13.09 -19.50 2.79
C GLU A 79 -13.35 -21.01 2.86
N THR A 80 -13.43 -21.67 1.71
CA THR A 80 -13.61 -23.13 1.64
C THR A 80 -12.46 -23.86 2.32
N LEU A 81 -11.22 -23.40 2.12
CA LEU A 81 -10.05 -23.99 2.76
C LEU A 81 -10.04 -23.78 4.26
N LEU A 82 -10.40 -22.58 4.72
CA LEU A 82 -10.45 -22.25 6.14
C LEU A 82 -11.56 -23.03 6.84
N HIS A 83 -12.73 -23.15 6.21
CA HIS A 83 -13.82 -23.98 6.70
C HIS A 83 -13.36 -25.44 6.84
N ARG A 84 -12.77 -26.04 5.80
CA ARG A 84 -12.26 -27.43 5.87
C ARG A 84 -11.19 -27.62 6.94
N TYR A 85 -10.33 -26.62 7.14
CA TYR A 85 -9.32 -26.64 8.18
C TYR A 85 -9.96 -26.63 9.58
N GLN A 86 -11.01 -25.83 9.79
CA GLN A 86 -11.74 -25.73 11.06
C GLN A 86 -12.59 -26.97 11.36
N THR A 87 -13.25 -27.54 10.35
CA THR A 87 -14.12 -28.72 10.50
C THR A 87 -13.33 -30.03 10.60
N GLY A 88 -11.99 -29.98 10.54
CA GLY A 88 -11.15 -31.17 10.75
C GLY A 88 -11.38 -32.25 9.70
N GLY A 89 -11.26 -31.91 8.42
CA GLY A 89 -10.99 -32.89 7.36
C GLY A 89 -11.89 -34.13 7.30
N GLY A 90 -13.20 -33.97 7.50
CA GLY A 90 -14.20 -35.00 7.22
C GLY A 90 -15.09 -34.55 6.07
N GLY A 91 -15.07 -35.27 4.95
CA GLY A 91 -16.02 -35.05 3.86
C GLY A 91 -17.45 -35.29 4.35
N GLY A 92 -18.35 -34.34 4.07
CA GLY A 92 -19.80 -34.54 4.22
C GLY A 92 -20.50 -33.44 5.02
N GLY A 93 -21.37 -32.70 4.33
CA GLY A 93 -22.67 -32.25 4.83
C GLY A 93 -22.75 -31.43 6.12
N GLY A 94 -23.04 -30.14 5.95
CA GLY A 94 -23.97 -29.43 6.82
C GLY A 94 -23.61 -29.28 8.30
N ALA A 95 -22.86 -28.23 8.63
CA ALA A 95 -23.06 -27.52 9.88
C ALA A 95 -22.82 -26.03 9.60
N ALA A 96 -23.93 -25.32 9.41
CA ALA A 96 -23.96 -23.88 9.41
C ALA A 96 -23.42 -23.32 10.73
N LEU A 97 -22.97 -22.07 10.66
CA LEU A 97 -22.72 -21.17 11.79
C LEU A 97 -21.40 -21.40 12.54
N ASN A 98 -20.32 -20.83 12.00
CA ASN A 98 -19.33 -20.03 12.75
C ASN A 98 -18.46 -19.27 11.75
N ILE A 99 -19.12 -18.37 11.01
CA ILE A 99 -18.44 -17.36 10.20
C ILE A 99 -17.67 -16.47 11.17
N ILE A 100 -16.35 -16.60 11.11
CA ILE A 100 -15.28 -15.66 11.52
C ILE A 100 -15.82 -14.31 12.06
N PRO A 101 -15.91 -14.10 13.39
CA PRO A 101 -16.23 -12.80 13.97
C PRO A 101 -15.15 -11.71 13.77
N TYR A 102 -14.12 -11.95 12.96
CA TYR A 102 -12.91 -11.11 12.94
C TYR A 102 -12.56 -10.50 11.57
N MET A 103 -13.40 -10.62 10.54
CA MET A 103 -13.14 -10.02 9.22
C MET A 103 -14.28 -9.15 8.64
N GLU A 104 -15.46 -9.08 9.26
CA GLU A 104 -16.54 -8.15 8.87
C GLU A 104 -16.49 -6.81 9.64
N ASP A 105 -16.24 -6.84 10.96
CA ASP A 105 -16.16 -5.64 11.80
C ASP A 105 -15.12 -4.62 11.28
N GLY A 106 -14.03 -5.09 10.66
CA GLY A 106 -13.02 -4.22 10.06
C GLY A 106 -13.42 -3.60 8.72
N ARG A 107 -14.34 -4.22 7.97
CA ARG A 107 -14.79 -3.75 6.66
C ARG A 107 -15.90 -2.71 6.81
N ASP A 108 -16.85 -2.93 7.72
CA ASP A 108 -17.90 -1.97 8.04
C ASP A 108 -17.32 -0.71 8.67
N LYS A 109 -16.33 -0.85 9.57
CA LYS A 109 -15.57 0.29 10.11
C LYS A 109 -14.82 1.06 9.04
N TYR A 110 -14.27 0.37 8.03
CA TYR A 110 -13.56 1.00 6.93
C TYR A 110 -14.53 1.76 6.01
N ASP A 111 -15.65 1.13 5.64
CA ASP A 111 -16.68 1.74 4.78
C ASP A 111 -17.37 2.92 5.48
N GLU A 112 -17.63 2.81 6.78
CA GLU A 112 -18.16 3.92 7.58
C GLU A 112 -17.15 5.07 7.70
N ALA A 113 -15.86 4.77 7.89
CA ALA A 113 -14.81 5.78 7.88
C ALA A 113 -14.70 6.48 6.50
N VAL A 114 -14.88 5.73 5.40
CA VAL A 114 -14.90 6.28 4.03
C VAL A 114 -16.11 7.19 3.81
N ARG A 115 -17.31 6.76 4.23
CA ARG A 115 -18.54 7.59 4.15
C ARG A 115 -18.41 8.88 4.97
N LYS A 116 -17.89 8.80 6.19
CA LYS A 116 -17.62 9.99 7.03
C LYS A 116 -16.63 10.94 6.38
N LEU A 117 -15.56 10.42 5.77
CA LEU A 117 -14.59 11.23 5.04
C LEU A 117 -15.19 11.91 3.80
N GLU A 118 -16.12 11.27 3.10
CA GLU A 118 -16.80 11.87 1.94
C GLU A 118 -17.74 13.02 2.33
N ILE A 119 -18.44 12.90 3.46
CA ILE A 119 -19.30 13.96 4.00
C ILE A 119 -18.45 15.18 4.36
N VAL A 120 -17.36 15.00 5.11
CA VAL A 120 -16.45 16.10 5.51
C VAL A 120 -15.83 16.76 4.28
N LYS A 121 -15.42 15.98 3.26
CA LYS A 121 -14.89 16.54 2.00
C LYS A 121 -15.91 17.39 1.24
N ARG A 122 -17.20 17.05 1.28
CA ARG A 122 -18.26 17.87 0.66
C ARG A 122 -18.48 19.17 1.43
N SER A 123 -18.45 19.14 2.76
CA SER A 123 -18.60 20.33 3.60
C SER A 123 -17.44 21.31 3.44
N VAL A 124 -16.19 20.82 3.43
CA VAL A 124 -14.99 21.65 3.19
C VAL A 124 -15.03 22.30 1.80
N LYS A 125 -15.62 21.63 0.81
CA LYS A 125 -15.77 22.19 -0.56
C LYS A 125 -16.85 23.27 -0.64
N GLN A 126 -17.92 23.18 0.16
CA GLN A 126 -18.93 24.24 0.25
C GLN A 126 -18.44 25.44 1.05
N GLU A 127 -17.71 25.23 2.15
CA GLU A 127 -17.06 26.31 2.90
C GLU A 127 -16.03 27.06 2.05
N SER A 128 -15.29 26.34 1.18
CA SER A 128 -14.41 26.98 0.18
C SER A 128 -15.13 27.74 -0.94
N SER A 129 -16.45 27.53 -1.11
CA SER A 129 -17.27 28.26 -2.07
C SER A 129 -18.01 29.44 -1.43
N ILE A 130 -18.02 29.54 -0.09
CA ILE A 130 -18.77 30.58 0.66
C ILE A 130 -17.82 31.56 1.37
N SER A 131 -16.55 31.24 1.64
CA SER A 131 -15.56 32.25 2.03
C SER A 131 -14.94 32.93 0.80
N SER A 132 -15.68 33.88 0.25
CA SER A 132 -15.10 35.00 -0.49
C SER A 132 -14.33 35.92 0.47
N THR A 133 -13.21 35.44 1.04
CA THR A 133 -12.26 36.29 1.78
C THR A 133 -10.83 35.77 1.63
N ARG A 134 -10.15 36.28 0.60
CA ARG A 134 -8.74 36.70 0.59
C ARG A 134 -7.73 35.80 1.32
N PHE A 135 -6.90 35.09 0.55
CA PHE A 135 -5.78 34.28 1.07
C PHE A 135 -4.55 35.17 1.37
N TRP A 136 -3.78 34.81 2.40
CA TRP A 136 -2.62 35.56 2.91
C TRP A 136 -1.40 35.68 1.97
N TRP A 137 -1.46 35.13 0.76
CA TRP A 137 -0.46 35.32 -0.31
C TRP A 137 -0.95 36.25 -1.44
N ASP A 138 -2.18 36.81 -1.34
CA ASP A 138 -2.74 37.81 -2.27
C ASP A 138 -2.45 39.27 -1.85
N GLU A 139 -1.51 39.51 -0.94
CA GLU A 139 -1.11 40.87 -0.57
C GLU A 139 0.15 41.28 -1.36
N PRO A 140 0.06 42.31 -2.22
CA PRO A 140 1.24 42.81 -2.93
C PRO A 140 2.18 43.47 -1.91
N MET A 141 3.37 42.90 -1.76
CA MET A 141 4.50 43.55 -1.08
C MET A 141 4.99 44.72 -1.92
N GLU A 142 4.28 45.85 -1.85
CA GLU A 142 4.79 47.13 -2.32
C GLU A 142 4.92 48.09 -1.15
N GLY A 143 6.07 47.97 -0.47
CA GLY A 143 6.63 49.05 0.30
C GLY A 143 7.35 50.02 -0.62
N HIS A 144 6.84 51.24 -0.76
CA HIS A 144 7.66 52.40 -1.10
C HIS A 144 7.21 53.58 -0.25
N GLY A 145 8.12 54.01 0.63
CA GLY A 145 7.91 55.19 1.44
C GLY A 145 7.88 56.46 0.60
N THR A 146 7.33 57.53 1.17
CA THR A 146 7.80 58.88 0.87
C THR A 146 7.50 59.84 2.01
N LEU A 147 8.45 60.74 2.19
CA LEU A 147 8.59 61.82 3.16
C LEU A 147 7.64 63.01 2.90
N ARG A 148 7.53 63.86 3.94
CA ARG A 148 7.12 65.30 3.94
C ARG A 148 5.64 65.55 3.60
N THR A 149 4.97 66.55 4.16
CA THR A 149 5.39 67.84 4.77
C THR A 149 4.72 68.08 6.11
#